data_AF-A0A1H6MJL9-F1
#
_entry.id   AF-A0A1H6MJL9-F1
#
_cell.length_a   1.000
_cell.length_b   1.000
_cell.length_c   1.000
_cell.angle_alpha   90.00
_cell.angle_beta   90.00
_cell.angle_gamma   90.00
#
_symmetry.space_group_name_H-M   'P 1'
#
loop_
_entity.id
_entity.type
_entity.pdbx_description
1 polymer ?
#
loop_
_entity_poly.entity_id
_entity_poly.type
_entity_poly.pdbx_seq_one_letter_code
_entity_poly.pdbx_strand_id
1 'polypeptide(L)'
;MSEVQKEQKAIKEIAESYQNIQQQLFKDLSEEFKQDLKVWDAEILSDNTIRFKSPEILFDTNSSDLKALFIAVLDDFFPRYLDILTNNKYKKQIKEIRVEGHTSSIWNNTTREQSYINNMSLSQNRAKSVLAYSYNITNSANNKIFLENVFRANGMSFSNLIKNNGEEDIQASQRVEFRVITKAEEKIYEIINKLQ
;
A
#
# COMPACT_ATOMS: atom_id res chain seq x y z
N MET A 1 -34.72 11.58 -22.42
CA MET A 1 -33.38 10.97 -22.31
C MET A 1 -33.52 9.50 -22.67
N SER A 2 -32.70 8.99 -23.58
CA SER A 2 -32.65 7.57 -23.91
C SER A 2 -32.08 6.75 -22.74
N GLU A 3 -32.30 5.44 -22.76
CA GLU A 3 -31.74 4.49 -21.79
C GLU A 3 -30.21 4.60 -21.75
N VAL A 4 -29.57 4.56 -22.93
CA VAL A 4 -28.14 4.81 -23.14
C VAL A 4 -27.65 6.12 -22.48
N GLN A 5 -28.43 7.20 -22.53
CA GLN A 5 -28.05 8.48 -21.89
C GLN A 5 -28.13 8.44 -20.36
N LYS A 6 -29.10 7.71 -19.79
CA LYS A 6 -29.20 7.51 -18.33
C LYS A 6 -28.03 6.67 -17.82
N GLU A 7 -27.62 5.68 -18.58
CA GLU A 7 -26.52 4.76 -18.27
C GLU A 7 -25.16 5.46 -18.31
N GLN A 8 -24.87 6.21 -19.37
CA GLN A 8 -23.65 7.02 -19.47
C GLN A 8 -23.55 8.02 -18.32
N LYS A 9 -24.68 8.61 -17.91
CA LYS A 9 -24.74 9.51 -16.77
C LYS A 9 -24.42 8.78 -15.45
N ALA A 10 -24.97 7.59 -15.22
CA ALA A 10 -24.70 6.81 -14.02
C ALA A 10 -23.22 6.38 -13.91
N ILE A 11 -22.61 5.94 -15.02
CA ILE A 11 -21.18 5.60 -15.07
C ILE A 11 -20.34 6.83 -14.72
N LYS A 12 -20.66 7.99 -15.30
CA LYS A 12 -19.96 9.24 -15.04
C LYS A 12 -20.04 9.68 -13.58
N GLU A 13 -21.24 9.69 -12.99
CA GLU A 13 -21.45 10.08 -11.58
C GLU A 13 -20.66 9.19 -10.61
N ILE A 14 -20.52 7.90 -10.92
CA ILE A 14 -19.75 6.96 -10.10
C ILE A 14 -18.25 7.15 -10.27
N ALA A 15 -17.76 7.36 -11.49
CA ALA A 15 -16.37 7.68 -11.74
C ALA A 15 -15.96 8.98 -11.02
N GLU A 16 -16.82 10.01 -11.05
CA GLU A 16 -16.61 11.27 -10.33
C GLU A 16 -16.61 11.08 -8.81
N SER A 17 -17.61 10.37 -8.27
CA SER A 17 -17.68 10.05 -6.83
C SER A 17 -16.44 9.27 -6.37
N TYR A 18 -15.97 8.33 -7.19
CA TYR A 18 -14.75 7.57 -6.91
C TYR A 18 -13.49 8.45 -6.87
N GLN A 19 -13.27 9.25 -7.92
CA GLN A 19 -12.14 10.17 -7.97
C GLN A 19 -12.14 11.08 -6.74
N ASN A 20 -13.33 11.51 -6.32
CA ASN A 20 -13.50 12.33 -5.13
C ASN A 20 -13.10 11.58 -3.84
N ILE A 21 -13.46 10.30 -3.69
CA ILE A 21 -13.06 9.49 -2.52
C ILE A 21 -11.54 9.27 -2.48
N GLN A 22 -10.89 8.95 -3.61
CA GLN A 22 -9.44 8.77 -3.67
C GLN A 22 -8.70 10.07 -3.32
N GLN A 23 -9.14 11.20 -3.89
CA GLN A 23 -8.56 12.51 -3.61
C GLN A 23 -8.76 12.93 -2.14
N GLN A 24 -9.93 12.65 -1.58
CA GLN A 24 -10.22 12.92 -0.18
C GLN A 24 -9.36 12.06 0.73
N LEU A 25 -9.19 10.76 0.44
CA LEU A 25 -8.32 9.90 1.21
C LEU A 25 -6.87 10.38 1.14
N PHE A 26 -6.40 10.75 -0.06
CA PHE A 26 -5.05 11.30 -0.25
C PHE A 26 -4.84 12.55 0.57
N LYS A 27 -5.81 13.46 0.56
CA LYS A 27 -5.77 14.69 1.34
C LYS A 27 -5.73 14.39 2.84
N ASP A 28 -6.62 13.53 3.33
CA ASP A 28 -6.72 13.22 4.76
C ASP A 28 -5.44 12.53 5.25
N LEU A 29 -4.89 11.57 4.50
CA LEU A 29 -3.60 10.93 4.81
C LEU A 29 -2.42 11.91 4.73
N SER A 30 -2.39 12.76 3.69
CA SER A 30 -1.33 13.76 3.51
C SER A 30 -1.30 14.77 4.65
N GLU A 31 -2.48 15.21 5.11
CA GLU A 31 -2.59 16.17 6.21
C GLU A 31 -2.18 15.51 7.54
N GLU A 32 -2.67 14.29 7.78
CA GLU A 32 -2.35 13.53 9.00
C GLU A 32 -0.84 13.34 9.17
N PHE A 33 -0.14 12.87 8.13
CA PHE A 33 1.26 12.47 8.23
C PHE A 33 2.25 13.54 7.75
N LYS A 34 1.79 14.77 7.46
CA LYS A 34 2.61 15.80 6.82
C LYS A 34 3.96 16.05 7.50
N GLN A 35 3.97 16.09 8.83
CA GLN A 35 5.19 16.35 9.61
C GLN A 35 6.02 15.07 9.81
N ASP A 36 5.36 13.92 9.81
CA ASP A 36 5.95 12.62 10.13
C ASP A 36 6.67 12.00 8.94
N LEU A 37 6.13 12.16 7.73
CA LEU A 37 6.68 11.57 6.50
C LEU A 37 8.17 11.92 6.31
N LYS A 38 8.56 13.16 6.61
CA LYS A 38 9.97 13.56 6.53
C LYS A 38 10.85 12.85 7.57
N VAL A 39 10.34 12.65 8.78
CA VAL A 39 11.07 11.98 9.88
C VAL A 39 11.24 10.50 9.61
N TRP A 40 10.21 9.87 9.03
CA TRP A 40 10.21 8.43 8.69
C TRP A 40 10.92 8.10 7.38
N ASP A 41 11.48 9.10 6.68
CA ASP A 41 11.93 9.00 5.29
C ASP A 41 10.90 8.29 4.40
N ALA A 42 9.68 8.82 4.46
CA ALA A 42 8.52 8.31 3.78
C ALA A 42 7.91 9.38 2.86
N GLU A 43 7.05 8.93 1.95
CA GLU A 43 6.26 9.79 1.08
C GLU A 43 4.87 9.21 0.86
N ILE A 44 3.92 10.08 0.51
CA ILE A 44 2.62 9.67 0.03
C ILE A 44 2.51 9.93 -1.48
N LEU A 45 2.10 8.92 -2.22
CA LEU A 45 1.85 9.01 -3.66
C LEU A 45 0.38 9.30 -3.93
N SER A 46 0.09 9.83 -5.13
CA SER A 46 -1.26 10.22 -5.55
C SER A 46 -2.27 9.08 -5.56
N ASP A 47 -1.82 7.82 -5.52
CA ASP A 47 -2.66 6.62 -5.48
C ASP A 47 -2.87 6.07 -4.06
N ASN A 48 -2.65 6.90 -3.03
CA ASN A 48 -2.78 6.55 -1.61
C ASN A 48 -1.78 5.51 -1.12
N THR A 49 -0.63 5.42 -1.79
CA THR A 49 0.51 4.63 -1.32
C THR A 49 1.35 5.46 -0.35
N ILE A 50 1.52 4.97 0.88
CA ILE A 50 2.55 5.45 1.82
C ILE A 50 3.79 4.59 1.60
N ARG A 51 4.88 5.20 1.14
CA ARG A 51 6.14 4.52 0.82
C ARG A 51 7.21 4.90 1.84
N PHE A 52 7.79 3.90 2.50
CA PHE A 52 8.96 4.05 3.38
C PHE A 52 10.23 3.67 2.60
N LYS A 53 11.17 4.60 2.46
CA LYS A 53 12.28 4.53 1.48
C LYS A 53 13.64 4.11 2.04
N SER A 54 13.80 4.08 3.36
CA SER A 54 15.10 3.88 4.02
C SER A 54 15.35 2.43 4.46
N PRO A 55 15.88 1.53 3.60
CA PRO A 55 16.06 0.10 3.94
C PRO A 55 16.87 -0.10 5.23
N GLU A 56 17.89 0.73 5.47
CA GLU A 56 18.74 0.66 6.67
C GLU A 56 17.97 0.89 7.97
N ILE A 57 16.83 1.59 7.92
CA ILE A 57 15.91 1.83 9.03
C ILE A 57 14.89 0.69 9.13
N LEU A 58 14.48 0.10 8.00
CA LEU A 58 13.41 -0.90 7.95
C LEU A 58 13.88 -2.29 8.38
N PHE A 59 14.98 -2.77 7.79
CA PHE A 59 15.48 -4.15 7.93
C PHE A 59 16.99 -4.22 7.79
N ASP A 60 17.62 -5.22 8.40
CA ASP A 60 19.01 -5.54 8.08
C ASP A 60 19.13 -6.20 6.71
N THR A 61 20.34 -6.14 6.12
CA THR A 61 20.66 -6.79 4.85
C THR A 61 20.31 -8.28 4.91
N ASN A 62 19.58 -8.77 3.91
CA ASN A 62 19.08 -10.15 3.83
C ASN A 62 18.20 -10.61 5.01
N SER A 63 17.73 -9.70 5.85
CA SER A 63 16.83 -9.99 6.95
C SER A 63 15.42 -9.48 6.68
N SER A 64 14.44 -10.16 7.28
CA SER A 64 13.04 -9.74 7.37
C SER A 64 12.63 -9.34 8.78
N ASP A 65 13.58 -9.27 9.72
CA ASP A 65 13.32 -8.83 11.09
C ASP A 65 13.23 -7.30 11.11
N LEU A 66 12.13 -6.79 11.68
CA LEU A 66 11.91 -5.36 11.81
C LEU A 66 12.94 -4.78 12.78
N LYS A 67 13.62 -3.71 12.36
CA LYS A 67 14.51 -2.97 13.26
C LYS A 67 13.71 -2.15 14.26
N ALA A 68 14.30 -1.87 15.42
CA ALA A 68 13.66 -1.10 16.48
C ALA A 68 13.15 0.29 16.01
N LEU A 69 13.89 0.94 15.10
CA LEU A 69 13.47 2.23 14.54
C LEU A 69 12.18 2.09 13.73
N PHE A 70 12.08 1.08 12.87
CA PHE A 70 10.85 0.89 12.08
C PHE A 70 9.68 0.38 12.91
N ILE A 71 9.94 -0.39 13.97
CA ILE A 71 8.93 -0.72 14.98
C ILE A 71 8.33 0.57 15.58
N ALA A 72 9.17 1.52 16.01
CA ALA A 72 8.70 2.79 16.55
C ALA A 72 7.89 3.61 15.53
N VAL A 73 8.27 3.57 14.24
CA VAL A 73 7.48 4.16 13.16
C VAL A 73 6.12 3.48 13.04
N LEU A 74 6.06 2.15 13.05
CA LEU A 74 4.80 1.40 12.92
C LEU A 74 3.87 1.60 14.12
N ASP A 75 4.42 1.74 15.33
CA ASP A 75 3.66 2.03 16.55
C ASP A 75 2.92 3.38 16.50
N ASP A 76 3.48 4.37 15.79
CA ASP A 76 2.86 5.68 15.58
C ASP A 76 1.96 5.67 14.33
N PHE A 77 2.53 5.29 13.18
CA PHE A 77 1.88 5.33 11.88
C PHE A 77 0.62 4.49 11.81
N PHE A 78 0.70 3.20 12.17
CA PHE A 78 -0.34 2.23 11.80
C PHE A 78 -1.68 2.46 12.53
N PRO A 79 -1.71 2.78 13.84
CA PRO A 79 -2.97 3.11 14.51
C PRO A 79 -3.68 4.31 13.87
N ARG A 80 -2.95 5.41 13.62
CA ARG A 80 -3.49 6.63 12.99
C ARG A 80 -3.97 6.38 11.57
N TYR A 81 -3.22 5.58 10.81
CA TYR A 81 -3.58 5.14 9.47
C TYR A 81 -4.89 4.35 9.49
N LEU A 82 -5.00 3.39 10.41
CA LEU A 82 -6.18 2.54 10.56
C LEU A 82 -7.42 3.33 11.00
N ASP A 83 -7.27 4.33 11.86
CA ASP A 83 -8.37 5.19 12.30
C ASP A 83 -8.97 5.98 11.12
N ILE A 84 -8.14 6.49 10.21
CA ILE A 84 -8.60 7.11 8.97
C ILE A 84 -9.34 6.08 8.12
N LEU A 85 -8.73 4.92 7.85
CA LEU A 85 -9.30 3.90 6.97
C LEU A 85 -10.61 3.29 7.50
N THR A 86 -10.78 3.22 8.81
CA THR A 86 -11.99 2.69 9.45
C THR A 86 -13.09 3.73 9.64
N ASN A 87 -12.83 5.00 9.28
CA ASN A 87 -13.87 6.02 9.22
C ASN A 87 -15.01 5.59 8.27
N ASN A 88 -16.25 5.90 8.64
CA ASN A 88 -17.46 5.60 7.84
C ASN A 88 -17.38 6.08 6.39
N LYS A 89 -16.62 7.17 6.15
CA LYS A 89 -16.34 7.72 4.82
C LYS A 89 -15.62 6.73 3.90
N TYR A 90 -14.68 5.95 4.43
CA TYR A 90 -13.77 5.11 3.64
C TYR A 90 -13.99 3.61 3.81
N LYS A 91 -14.30 3.16 5.03
CA LYS A 91 -14.29 1.73 5.42
C LYS A 91 -15.00 0.80 4.44
N LYS A 92 -16.17 1.20 3.94
CA LYS A 92 -16.98 0.38 3.00
C LYS A 92 -16.41 0.32 1.58
N GLN A 93 -15.60 1.31 1.21
CA GLN A 93 -15.01 1.47 -0.12
C GLN A 93 -13.66 0.77 -0.25
N ILE A 94 -13.01 0.41 0.86
CA ILE A 94 -11.73 -0.28 0.87
C ILE A 94 -11.93 -1.73 0.46
N LYS A 95 -11.24 -2.14 -0.60
CA LYS A 95 -11.14 -3.51 -1.08
C LYS A 95 -9.98 -4.23 -0.39
N GLU A 96 -8.83 -3.57 -0.35
CA GLU A 96 -7.60 -4.15 0.16
C GLU A 96 -6.74 -3.05 0.79
N ILE A 97 -6.11 -3.37 1.92
CA ILE A 97 -4.95 -2.65 2.44
C ILE A 97 -3.78 -3.58 2.19
N ARG A 98 -2.81 -3.15 1.39
CA ARG A 98 -1.71 -4.00 0.97
C ARG A 98 -0.40 -3.47 1.49
N VAL A 99 0.36 -4.32 2.16
CA VAL A 99 1.78 -4.11 2.39
C VAL A 99 2.56 -4.75 1.25
N GLU A 100 3.37 -3.98 0.56
CA GLU A 100 4.29 -4.50 -0.46
C GLU A 100 5.74 -4.34 0.00
N GLY A 101 6.50 -5.44 -0.08
CA GLY A 101 7.94 -5.41 0.08
C GLY A 101 8.60 -5.35 -1.29
N HIS A 102 9.63 -4.52 -1.45
CA HIS A 102 10.39 -4.37 -2.68
C HIS A 102 11.89 -4.51 -2.40
N THR A 103 12.64 -4.98 -3.38
CA THR A 103 14.10 -5.11 -3.31
C THR A 103 14.76 -4.38 -4.47
N SER A 104 16.07 -4.15 -4.35
CA SER A 104 16.94 -3.86 -5.49
C SER A 104 17.09 -5.09 -6.40
N SER A 105 17.69 -4.91 -7.57
CA SER A 105 18.01 -6.02 -8.49
C SER A 105 19.18 -6.89 -8.03
N ILE A 106 19.95 -6.43 -7.05
CA ILE A 106 21.18 -7.06 -6.56
C ILE A 106 20.86 -8.31 -5.71
N TRP A 107 21.55 -9.40 -6.02
CA TRP A 107 21.71 -10.58 -5.15
C TRP A 107 23.07 -11.24 -5.44
N ASN A 108 23.81 -11.62 -4.39
CA ASN A 108 25.20 -12.06 -4.51
C ASN A 108 25.38 -13.28 -5.42
N ASN A 109 26.42 -13.23 -6.28
CA ASN A 109 27.02 -14.34 -7.05
C ASN A 109 26.03 -15.39 -7.57
N THR A 110 24.96 -14.95 -8.21
CA THR A 110 23.90 -15.84 -8.69
C THR A 110 23.37 -15.41 -10.04
N THR A 111 22.67 -16.32 -10.74
CA THR A 111 21.97 -15.97 -11.98
C THR A 111 20.83 -14.99 -11.72
N ARG A 112 20.37 -14.30 -12.77
CA ARG A 112 19.26 -13.35 -12.67
C ARG A 112 17.98 -14.01 -12.17
N GLU A 113 17.71 -15.23 -12.64
CA GLU A 113 16.53 -16.03 -12.25
C GLU A 113 16.57 -16.37 -10.77
N GLN A 114 17.72 -16.81 -10.27
CA GLN A 114 17.87 -17.14 -8.86
C GLN A 114 17.85 -15.88 -7.98
N SER A 115 18.44 -14.76 -8.45
CA SER A 115 18.31 -13.45 -7.80
C SER A 115 16.84 -13.05 -7.67
N TYR A 116 16.05 -13.24 -8.73
CA TYR A 116 14.63 -12.92 -8.72
C TYR A 116 13.86 -13.71 -7.67
N ILE A 117 14.05 -15.03 -7.61
CA ILE A 117 13.37 -15.90 -6.64
C ILE A 117 13.79 -15.58 -5.21
N ASN A 118 15.08 -15.33 -4.98
CA ASN A 118 15.59 -15.00 -3.66
C ASN A 118 15.05 -13.64 -3.17
N ASN A 119 15.09 -12.61 -4.03
CA ASN A 119 14.52 -11.31 -3.75
C ASN A 119 12.99 -11.37 -3.57
N MET A 120 12.32 -12.26 -4.31
CA MET A 120 10.88 -12.52 -4.12
C MET A 120 10.59 -13.06 -2.73
N SER A 121 11.37 -14.06 -2.27
CA SER A 121 11.23 -14.60 -0.92
C SER A 121 11.51 -13.54 0.15
N LEU A 122 12.60 -12.77 0.00
CA LEU A 122 12.96 -11.72 0.95
C LEU A 122 11.89 -10.64 1.05
N SER A 123 11.43 -10.11 -0.08
CA SER A 123 10.38 -9.08 -0.10
C SER A 123 9.05 -9.58 0.49
N GLN A 124 8.66 -10.82 0.19
CA GLN A 124 7.45 -11.42 0.75
C GLN A 124 7.55 -11.57 2.28
N ASN A 125 8.69 -12.01 2.79
CA ASN A 125 8.92 -12.16 4.22
C ASN A 125 8.92 -10.80 4.93
N ARG A 126 9.54 -9.76 4.34
CA ARG A 126 9.50 -8.39 4.87
C ARG A 126 8.08 -7.84 4.94
N ALA A 127 7.29 -7.98 3.87
CA ALA A 127 5.89 -7.56 3.85
C ALA A 127 5.06 -8.30 4.92
N LYS A 128 5.29 -9.60 5.09
CA LYS A 128 4.65 -10.42 6.12
C LYS A 128 5.00 -9.95 7.53
N SER A 129 6.27 -9.65 7.82
CA SER A 129 6.72 -9.17 9.13
C SER A 129 6.03 -7.86 9.51
N VAL A 130 5.94 -6.93 8.55
CA VAL A 130 5.24 -5.64 8.74
C VAL A 130 3.76 -5.86 9.01
N LEU A 131 3.07 -6.66 8.18
CA LEU A 131 1.67 -7.00 8.40
C LEU A 131 1.43 -7.62 9.77
N ALA A 132 2.26 -8.60 10.15
CA ALA A 132 2.14 -9.30 11.43
C ALA A 132 2.29 -8.34 12.61
N TYR A 133 3.30 -7.46 12.57
CA TYR A 133 3.52 -6.46 13.60
C TYR A 133 2.32 -5.49 13.70
N SER A 134 1.94 -4.86 12.59
CA SER A 134 0.81 -3.93 12.50
C SER A 134 -0.51 -4.54 12.98
N TYR A 135 -0.79 -5.79 12.64
CA TYR A 135 -1.96 -6.51 13.13
C TYR A 135 -1.90 -6.77 14.64
N ASN A 136 -0.72 -7.13 15.17
CA ASN A 136 -0.55 -7.46 16.58
C ASN A 136 -0.70 -6.24 17.50
N ILE A 137 -0.20 -5.08 17.10
CA ILE A 137 -0.36 -3.83 17.87
C ILE A 137 -1.78 -3.25 17.81
N THR A 138 -2.63 -3.76 16.92
CA THR A 138 -4.04 -3.35 16.83
C THR A 138 -4.82 -3.90 18.01
N ASN A 139 -5.29 -3.04 18.93
CA ASN A 139 -6.00 -3.47 20.14
C ASN A 139 -7.51 -3.71 19.93
N SER A 140 -8.14 -3.00 18.99
CA SER A 140 -9.60 -3.09 18.78
C SER A 140 -9.98 -4.38 18.04
N ALA A 141 -10.85 -5.19 18.65
CA ALA A 141 -11.38 -6.42 18.03
C ALA A 141 -12.10 -6.12 16.69
N ASN A 142 -12.86 -5.04 16.62
CA ASN A 142 -13.55 -4.62 15.39
C ASN A 142 -12.55 -4.22 14.29
N ASN A 143 -11.42 -3.62 14.67
CA ASN A 143 -10.37 -3.26 13.72
C ASN A 143 -9.62 -4.52 13.26
N LYS A 144 -9.38 -5.51 14.14
CA LYS A 144 -8.81 -6.80 13.74
C LYS A 144 -9.70 -7.54 12.73
N ILE A 145 -11.00 -7.62 13.00
CA ILE A 145 -11.97 -8.23 12.06
C ILE A 145 -11.96 -7.48 10.72
N PHE A 146 -11.89 -6.14 10.74
CA PHE A 146 -11.76 -5.36 9.50
C PHE A 146 -10.47 -5.71 8.75
N LEU A 147 -9.33 -5.73 9.43
CA LEU A 147 -8.03 -6.07 8.85
C LEU A 147 -8.00 -7.51 8.30
N GLU A 148 -8.55 -8.50 8.99
CA GLU A 148 -8.61 -9.89 8.50
C GLU A 148 -9.28 -9.97 7.12
N ASN A 149 -10.32 -9.15 6.91
CA ASN A 149 -11.03 -9.10 5.64
C ASN A 149 -10.24 -8.42 4.51
N VAL A 150 -9.44 -7.39 4.80
CA VAL A 150 -8.85 -6.52 3.74
C VAL A 150 -7.33 -6.41 3.74
N PHE A 151 -6.63 -6.78 4.81
CA PHE A 151 -5.20 -6.55 4.97
C PHE A 151 -4.37 -7.71 4.39
N ARG A 152 -3.43 -7.41 3.50
CA ARG A 152 -2.63 -8.39 2.75
C ARG A 152 -1.16 -7.97 2.69
N ALA A 153 -0.27 -8.94 2.48
CA ALA A 153 1.17 -8.72 2.36
C ALA A 153 1.72 -9.44 1.13
N ASN A 154 2.40 -8.69 0.26
CA ASN A 154 2.94 -9.19 -1.01
C ASN A 154 4.43 -8.86 -1.17
N GLY A 155 5.20 -9.83 -1.64
CA GLY A 155 6.55 -9.60 -2.14
C GLY A 155 6.52 -9.21 -3.62
N MET A 156 7.32 -8.21 -3.99
CA MET A 156 7.41 -7.71 -5.37
C MET A 156 8.79 -7.96 -6.00
N SER A 157 9.75 -8.51 -5.24
CA SER A 157 11.14 -8.65 -5.68
C SER A 157 11.64 -7.31 -6.27
N PHE A 158 12.35 -7.34 -7.40
CA PHE A 158 12.75 -6.17 -8.18
C PHE A 158 11.84 -5.91 -9.39
N SER A 159 10.55 -6.26 -9.34
CA SER A 159 9.64 -6.02 -10.48
C SER A 159 9.40 -4.54 -10.75
N ASN A 160 9.51 -3.70 -9.71
CA ASN A 160 9.21 -2.26 -9.73
C ASN A 160 10.40 -1.46 -9.20
N LEU A 161 11.53 -1.51 -9.91
CA LEU A 161 12.73 -0.72 -9.60
C LEU A 161 12.44 0.78 -9.72
N ILE A 162 12.91 1.54 -8.75
CA ILE A 162 12.96 3.00 -8.85
C ILE A 162 14.23 3.37 -9.62
N LYS A 163 14.08 4.25 -10.61
CA LYS A 163 15.17 4.64 -11.50
C LYS A 163 15.35 6.15 -11.57
N ASN A 164 16.60 6.58 -11.52
CA ASN A 164 17.01 7.96 -11.78
C ASN A 164 17.78 8.00 -13.11
N ASN A 165 17.30 8.77 -14.08
CA ASN A 165 17.91 8.87 -15.42
C ASN A 165 18.13 7.52 -16.14
N GLY A 166 17.27 6.53 -15.87
CA GLY A 166 17.35 5.20 -16.48
C GLY A 166 18.18 4.18 -15.69
N GLU A 167 18.96 4.62 -14.70
CA GLU A 167 19.73 3.76 -13.80
C GLU A 167 18.96 3.48 -12.51
N GLU A 168 19.16 2.29 -11.93
CA GLU A 168 18.51 1.90 -10.68
C GLU A 168 19.01 2.75 -9.50
N ASP A 169 18.05 3.27 -8.74
CA ASP A 169 18.31 3.72 -7.38
C ASP A 169 18.15 2.53 -6.43
N ILE A 170 19.27 1.97 -6.00
CA ILE A 170 19.32 0.74 -5.19
C ILE A 170 18.61 0.96 -3.85
N GLN A 171 18.85 2.09 -3.19
CA GLN A 171 18.28 2.36 -1.87
C GLN A 171 16.78 2.59 -2.01
N ALA A 172 16.35 3.45 -2.93
CA ALA A 172 14.93 3.73 -3.12
C ALA A 172 14.14 2.48 -3.60
N SER A 173 14.79 1.56 -4.33
CA SER A 173 14.16 0.31 -4.74
C SER A 173 13.90 -0.65 -3.57
N GLN A 174 14.69 -0.58 -2.50
CA GLN A 174 14.49 -1.37 -1.29
C GLN A 174 13.55 -0.64 -0.31
N ARG A 175 12.25 -0.89 -0.43
CA ARG A 175 11.21 -0.13 0.27
C ARG A 175 10.08 -1.01 0.76
N VAL A 176 9.28 -0.45 1.66
CA VAL A 176 7.97 -0.99 2.04
C VAL A 176 6.90 0.02 1.69
N GLU A 177 5.80 -0.46 1.11
CA GLU A 177 4.67 0.36 0.72
C GLU A 177 3.39 -0.12 1.40
N PHE A 178 2.60 0.80 1.94
CA PHE A 178 1.22 0.57 2.36
C PHE A 178 0.29 1.21 1.33
N ARG A 179 -0.52 0.40 0.66
CA ARG A 179 -1.40 0.84 -0.42
C ARG A 179 -2.86 0.54 -0.11
N VAL A 180 -3.73 1.52 -0.35
CA VAL A 180 -5.18 1.34 -0.24
C VAL A 180 -5.78 1.11 -1.62
N ILE A 181 -6.31 -0.09 -1.84
CA ILE A 181 -7.06 -0.43 -3.04
C ILE A 181 -8.55 -0.31 -2.71
N THR A 182 -9.30 0.37 -3.58
CA THR A 182 -10.73 0.60 -3.39
C THR A 182 -11.57 -0.30 -4.30
N LYS A 183 -12.86 -0.45 -3.98
CA LYS A 183 -13.84 -1.26 -4.73
C LYS A 183 -14.38 -0.55 -6.00
N ALA A 184 -13.69 0.47 -6.48
CA ALA A 184 -14.20 1.32 -7.55
C ALA A 184 -14.36 0.58 -8.88
N GLU A 185 -13.33 -0.18 -9.27
CA GLU A 185 -13.36 -0.96 -10.50
C GLU A 185 -14.49 -2.01 -10.47
N GLU A 186 -14.67 -2.71 -9.35
CA GLU A 186 -15.75 -3.70 -9.17
C GLU A 186 -17.13 -3.06 -9.36
N LYS A 187 -17.36 -1.87 -8.78
CA LYS A 187 -18.62 -1.14 -8.95
C LYS A 187 -18.86 -0.70 -10.38
N ILE A 188 -17.82 -0.30 -11.10
CA ILE A 188 -17.93 0.04 -12.53
C ILE A 188 -18.30 -1.21 -13.33
N TYR A 189 -17.63 -2.34 -13.08
CA TYR A 189 -17.93 -3.62 -13.75
C TYR A 189 -19.35 -4.13 -13.45
N GLU A 190 -19.81 -4.09 -12.20
CA GLU A 190 -21.17 -4.48 -11.83
C GLU A 190 -22.24 -3.70 -12.60
N ILE A 191 -21.97 -2.44 -12.89
CA ILE A 191 -22.89 -1.60 -13.66
C ILE A 191 -22.82 -1.97 -15.12
N ILE A 192 -21.63 -2.02 -15.73
CA ILE A 192 -21.46 -2.44 -17.13
C ILE A 192 -22.20 -3.76 -17.39
N ASN A 193 -22.11 -4.73 -16.48
CA ASN A 193 -22.79 -6.02 -16.60
C ASN A 193 -24.32 -5.94 -16.43
N LYS A 194 -24.85 -4.95 -15.71
CA LYS A 194 -26.30 -4.69 -15.62
C LYS A 194 -26.85 -3.95 -16.84
N LEU A 195 -25.98 -3.40 -17.69
CA LEU A 195 -26.33 -2.73 -18.94
C LEU A 195 -26.33 -3.67 -20.15
N GLN A 196 -25.94 -4.94 -19.95
CA GLN A 196 -25.95 -6.01 -20.96
C GLN A 196 -27.18 -6.89 -20.79
#